data_AF-A0A140LCI4-F1
#
_entry.id   AF-A0A140LCI4-F1
#
_cell.length_a   1.000
_cell.length_b   1.000
_cell.length_c   1.000
_cell.angle_alpha   90.00
_cell.angle_beta   90.00
_cell.angle_gamma   90.00
#
_symmetry.space_group_name_H-M   'P 1'
#
loop_
_entity.id
_entity.type
_entity.pdbx_description
1 polymer ?
#
loop_
_entity_poly.entity_id
_entity_poly.type
_entity_poly.pdbx_seq_one_letter_code
_entity_poly.pdbx_strand_id
1 'polypeptide(L)' 'MDEFLEVMDQLKQAQQNFNYADLEHIDIAIYQLKAAEELLAATIKELKEKREII' A
#
# COMPACT_ATOMS: atom_id res chain seq x y z
N MET A 1 5.59 -7.45 12.44
CA MET A 1 4.64 -8.31 11.70
C MET A 1 3.32 -7.58 11.55
N ASP A 2 2.84 -6.94 12.61
CA ASP A 2 1.62 -6.11 12.61
C ASP A 2 1.64 -4.99 11.58
N GLU A 3 2.73 -4.24 11.48
CA GLU A 3 2.92 -3.18 10.47
C GLU A 3 2.76 -3.66 9.02
N PHE A 4 3.25 -4.86 8.69
CA PHE A 4 3.08 -5.42 7.35
C PHE A 4 1.63 -5.78 7.05
N LEU A 5 0.91 -6.30 8.06
CA LEU A 5 -0.51 -6.63 7.92
C LEU A 5 -1.36 -5.38 7.75
N GLU A 6 -1.05 -4.30 8.48
CA GLU A 6 -1.70 -3.00 8.33
C GLU A 6 -1.49 -2.40 6.93
N VAL A 7 -0.25 -2.41 6.43
CA VAL A 7 0.06 -1.90 5.09
C VAL A 7 -0.62 -2.73 4.00
N MET A 8 -0.72 -4.05 4.20
CA MET A 8 -1.48 -4.93 3.29
C MET A 8 -2.99 -4.63 3.31
N ASP A 9 -3.56 -4.26 4.46
CA ASP A 9 -4.96 -3.86 4.54
C ASP A 9 -5.21 -2.52 3.85
N GLN A 10 -4.30 -1.55 4.04
CA GLN A 10 -4.34 -0.26 3.33
C GLN A 10 -4.28 -0.43 1.82
N LEU A 11 -3.42 -1.32 1.31
CA LEU A 11 -3.36 -1.62 -0.12
C LEU A 11 -4.69 -2.21 -0.64
N LYS A 12 -5.30 -3.13 0.11
CA LYS A 12 -6.61 -3.70 -0.27
C LYS A 12 -7.70 -2.63 -0.31
N GLN A 13 -7.72 -1.74 0.67
CA GLN A 13 -8.69 -0.62 0.69
C GLN A 13 -8.45 0.33 -0.50
N ALA A 14 -7.20 0.69 -0.79
CA ALA A 14 -6.88 1.55 -1.93
C ALA A 14 -7.25 0.89 -3.28
N GLN A 15 -7.04 -0.42 -3.41
CA GLN A 15 -7.49 -1.17 -4.60
C GLN A 15 -9.02 -1.18 -4.74
N GLN A 16 -9.76 -1.35 -3.64
CA GLN A 16 -11.22 -1.24 -3.67
C GLN A 16 -11.67 0.16 -4.09
N ASN A 17 -11.07 1.20 -3.51
CA ASN A 17 -11.38 2.58 -3.85
C ASN A 17 -11.14 2.85 -5.35
N PHE A 18 -10.02 2.37 -5.91
CA PHE A 18 -9.74 2.48 -7.34
C PHE A 18 -10.76 1.72 -8.22
N ASN A 19 -11.10 0.49 -7.85
CA ASN A 19 -12.01 -0.35 -8.63
C ASN A 19 -13.44 0.20 -8.68
N TYR A 20 -13.85 0.96 -7.66
CA TYR A 20 -15.20 1.51 -7.52
C TYR A 20 -15.25 3.04 -7.61
N ALA A 21 -14.14 3.70 -7.93
CA ALA A 21 -14.10 5.13 -8.16
C ALA A 21 -14.92 5.50 -9.40
N ASP A 22 -15.68 6.58 -9.29
CA ASP A 22 -16.26 7.24 -10.45
C ASP A 22 -15.18 8.03 -11.22
N LEU A 23 -15.55 8.53 -12.40
CA LEU A 23 -14.63 9.31 -13.24
C LEU A 23 -14.18 10.63 -12.60
N GLU A 24 -14.96 11.17 -11.65
CA GLU A 24 -14.66 12.44 -10.99
C GLU A 24 -13.62 12.28 -9.88
N HIS A 25 -13.44 11.08 -9.33
CA HIS A 25 -12.51 10.78 -8.24
C HIS A 25 -11.44 9.74 -8.62
N ILE A 26 -11.38 9.31 -9.88
CA ILE A 26 -10.45 8.27 -10.32
C ILE A 26 -8.98 8.69 -10.19
N ASP A 27 -8.68 9.97 -10.35
CA ASP A 27 -7.34 10.53 -10.16
C ASP A 27 -6.86 10.41 -8.72
N ILE A 28 -7.71 10.74 -7.76
CA ILE A 28 -7.46 10.58 -6.32
C ILE A 28 -7.29 9.10 -5.99
N ALA A 29 -8.15 8.22 -6.54
CA ALA A 29 -8.07 6.80 -6.30
C ALA A 29 -6.78 6.18 -6.86
N ILE A 30 -6.32 6.61 -8.04
CA ILE A 30 -5.01 6.24 -8.60
C ILE A 30 -3.88 6.69 -7.67
N TYR A 31 -3.94 7.92 -7.17
CA TYR A 31 -2.90 8.45 -6.27
C TYR A 31 -2.82 7.65 -4.96
N GLN A 32 -3.96 7.35 -4.36
CA GLN A 32 -4.05 6.54 -3.14
C GLN A 32 -3.50 5.13 -3.34
N LEU A 33 -3.82 4.49 -4.48
CA LEU A 33 -3.31 3.17 -4.81
C LEU A 33 -1.79 3.17 -4.92
N LYS A 34 -1.21 4.13 -5.65
CA LYS A 34 0.25 4.27 -5.78
C LYS A 34 0.94 4.50 -4.45
N ALA A 35 0.38 5.37 -3.60
CA ALA A 35 0.93 5.63 -2.27
C ALA A 35 0.95 4.36 -1.40
N ALA A 36 -0.11 3.54 -1.45
CA ALA A 36 -0.16 2.28 -0.73
C ALA A 36 0.85 1.23 -1.27
N GLU A 37 1.07 1.19 -2.59
CA GLU A 37 2.09 0.34 -3.21
C GLU A 37 3.51 0.75 -2.80
N GLU A 38 3.81 2.05 -2.77
CA GLU A 38 5.11 2.58 -2.32
C GLU A 38 5.36 2.25 -0.85
N LEU A 39 4.34 2.39 0.00
CA LEU A 39 4.43 2.04 1.42
C LEU A 39 4.69 0.55 1.64
N LEU A 40 4.03 -0.33 0.86
CA LEU A 40 4.30 -1.76 0.90
C LEU A 40 5.73 -2.09 0.47
N ALA A 41 6.23 -1.46 -0.60
CA ALA A 41 7.58 -1.66 -1.06
C ALA A 41 8.62 -1.23 -0.01
N ALA A 42 8.41 -0.08 0.64
CA ALA A 42 9.25 0.41 1.73
C ALA A 42 9.24 -0.57 2.92
N THR A 43 8.05 -1.03 3.34
CA THR A 43 7.90 -1.98 4.45
C THR A 43 8.61 -3.30 4.16
N ILE A 44 8.50 -3.82 2.94
CA ILE A 44 9.22 -5.04 2.52
C ILE A 44 10.74 -4.83 2.58
N LYS A 45 11.22 -3.66 2.13
CA LYS A 45 12.64 -3.32 2.18
C LYS A 45 13.15 -3.30 3.62
N GLU A 46 12.45 -2.63 4.53
CA GLU A 46 12.82 -2.60 5.95
C GLU A 46 12.83 -3.98 6.59
N LEU A 47 11.86 -4.84 6.27
CA LEU A 47 11.81 -6.20 6.79
C LEU A 47 12.98 -7.06 6.29
N LYS A 48 13.43 -6.84 5.06
CA LYS A 48 14.63 -7.50 4.51
C LYS A 48 15.89 -7.02 5.23
N GLU A 49 16.05 -5.70 5.36
CA GLU A 49 17.20 -5.11 6.06
C GLU A 49 17.27 -5.59 7.53
N LYS A 50 16.14 -5.60 8.25
CA LYS A 50 16.05 -6.13 9.61
C LYS A 50 16.42 -7.61 9.70
N ARG A 51 16.15 -8.41 8.66
CA ARG A 51 16.51 -9.84 8.59
C ARG A 51 17.97 -10.10 8.27
N GLU A 52 18.63 -9.20 7.53
CA GLU A 52 20.06 -9.33 7.19
C GLU A 52 20.99 -8.86 8.32
N ILE A 53 20.45 -8.13 9.30
CA ILE A 53 21.18 -7.62 10.47
C ILE A 53 21.17 -8.62 11.65
N ILE A 54 20.36 -9.69 11.60
CA ILE A 54 20.23 -10.74 12.64
C ILE A 54 20.94 -12.01 12.17
#